data_AF-A0A3D4KXK5-F1
#
_entry.id   AF-A0A3D4KXK5-F1
#
_cell.length_a   1.000
_cell.length_b   1.000
_cell.length_c   1.000
_cell.angle_alpha   90.00
_cell.angle_beta   90.00
_cell.angle_gamma   90.00
#
_symmetry.space_group_name_H-M   'P 1'
#
loop_
_entity.id
_entity.type
_entity.pdbx_description
1 polymer ?
#
loop_
_entity_poly.entity_id
_entity_poly.type
_entity_poly.pdbx_seq_one_letter_code
_entity_poly.pdbx_strand_id
1 'polypeptide(L)' 'MSDYSYLDVKGRIFDIQRYSIHDGIGIRTIVFLKGCALRCRWCC' A
#
# COMPACT_ATOMS: atom_id res chain seq x y z
N MET A 1 16.21 16.07 -21.70
CA MET A 1 16.63 15.17 -20.59
C MET A 1 15.35 14.58 -20.00
N SER A 2 15.00 13.35 -20.38
CA SER A 2 13.69 12.75 -20.05
C SER A 2 13.70 12.15 -18.65
N ASP A 3 13.13 12.86 -17.68
CA ASP A 3 13.10 12.52 -16.26
C ASP A 3 12.00 11.49 -15.92
N TYR A 4 12.02 10.33 -16.59
CA TYR A 4 11.14 9.18 -16.30
C TYR A 4 11.79 8.19 -15.32
N SER A 5 12.74 8.68 -14.52
CA SER A 5 13.49 7.91 -13.53
C SER A 5 12.59 7.17 -12.53
N TYR A 6 11.38 7.69 -12.29
CA TYR A 6 10.41 7.10 -11.37
C TYR A 6 9.78 5.78 -11.85
N LEU A 7 9.83 5.45 -13.16
CA LEU A 7 9.21 4.21 -13.68
C LEU A 7 9.90 2.94 -13.20
N ASP A 8 11.17 3.03 -12.81
CA ASP A 8 11.92 1.89 -12.30
C ASP A 8 11.79 1.70 -10.78
N VAL A 9 11.13 2.63 -10.08
CA VAL A 9 10.96 2.54 -8.63
C VAL A 9 10.08 1.33 -8.28
N LYS A 10 10.62 0.43 -7.45
CA LYS A 10 9.90 -0.74 -6.94
C LYS A 10 9.58 -0.58 -5.45
N GLY A 11 8.38 -1.01 -5.06
CA GLY A 11 7.94 -1.09 -3.67
C GLY A 11 7.62 -2.53 -3.27
N ARG A 12 7.78 -2.86 -1.98
CA ARG A 12 7.42 -4.19 -1.44
C ARG A 12 5.97 -4.19 -0.97
N ILE A 13 5.16 -5.06 -1.53
CA ILE A 13 3.72 -5.17 -1.24
C ILE A 13 3.45 -6.47 -0.46
N PHE A 14 2.64 -6.38 0.59
CA PHE A 14 2.17 -7.53 1.36
C PHE A 14 0.84 -8.08 0.81
N ASP A 15 -0.09 -7.19 0.50
CA ASP A 15 -1.43 -7.54 0.03
C ASP A 15 -2.05 -6.42 -0.82
N ILE A 16 -2.97 -6.77 -1.72
CA ILE A 16 -3.75 -5.84 -2.53
C ILE A 16 -5.22 -6.22 -2.41
N GLN A 17 -5.98 -5.39 -1.68
CA GLN A 17 -7.41 -5.58 -1.50
C GLN A 17 -8.18 -4.71 -2.48
N ARG A 18 -9.01 -5.34 -3.30
CA ARG A 18 -9.88 -4.65 -4.25
C ARG A 18 -11.27 -4.51 -3.64
N TYR A 19 -11.98 -3.46 -4.04
CA TYR A 19 -13.39 -3.27 -3.68
C TYR A 19 -13.64 -3.00 -2.18
N SER A 20 -12.68 -2.37 -1.50
CA SER A 20 -12.82 -1.96 -0.10
C SER A 20 -13.77 -0.77 0.02
N ILE A 21 -14.88 -0.94 0.76
CA ILE A 21 -15.92 0.09 0.97
C ILE A 21 -15.94 0.66 2.39
N HIS A 22 -15.20 0.04 3.31
CA HIS A 22 -15.20 0.40 4.74
C HIS A 22 -14.01 1.26 5.14
N ASP A 23 -12.95 1.29 4.31
CA ASP A 23 -11.68 1.98 4.59
C ASP A 23 -11.66 3.42 4.06
N GLY A 24 -12.82 4.08 4.06
CA GLY A 24 -13.03 5.44 3.59
C GLY A 24 -14.18 5.56 2.60
N ILE A 25 -14.43 6.78 2.12
CA ILE A 25 -15.56 7.06 1.22
C ILE A 25 -15.29 6.44 -0.15
N GLY A 26 -16.31 5.78 -0.70
CA GLY A 26 -16.33 5.18 -2.04
C GLY A 26 -15.76 3.77 -2.10
N ILE A 27 -15.62 3.23 -3.32
CA ILE A 27 -15.00 1.94 -3.57
C ILE A 27 -13.50 2.15 -3.79
N ARG A 28 -12.67 1.48 -3.00
CA ARG A 28 -11.21 1.66 -3.01
C ARG A 28 -10.48 0.36 -3.33
N THR A 29 -9.30 0.51 -3.92
CA THR A 29 -8.29 -0.54 -3.96
C THR A 29 -7.18 -0.14 -3.00
N ILE A 30 -6.94 -0.95 -1.97
CA ILE A 30 -5.93 -0.73 -0.96
C ILE A 30 -4.69 -1.55 -1.31
N VAL A 31 -3.54 -0.91 -1.25
CA VAL A 31 -2.23 -1.56 -1.41
C VAL A 31 -1.53 -1.54 -0.06
N PHE A 32 -1.41 -2.69 0.58
CA PHE A 32 -0.70 -2.81 1.86
C PHE A 32 0.79 -3.01 1.58
N LEU A 33 1.62 -2.06 2.01
CA LEU A 33 3.07 -2.17 1.90
C LEU A 33 3.62 -3.14 2.95
N LYS A 34 4.70 -3.83 2.60
CA LYS A 34 5.34 -4.77 3.52
C LYS A 34 6.23 -4.02 4.52
N GLY A 35 5.91 -4.18 5.80
CA GLY A 35 6.74 -3.75 6.92
C GLY A 35 6.15 -2.55 7.67
N CYS A 36 6.27 -2.59 9.00
CA CYS A 36 5.94 -1.50 9.90
C CYS A 36 6.98 -1.51 11.02
N ALA A 37 7.59 -0.35 11.31
CA ALA A 37 8.62 -0.25 12.36
C ALA A 37 8.02 -0.29 13.77
N LEU A 38 6.70 -0.11 13.90
CA LEU A 38 6.00 -0.20 15.17
C LEU A 38 5.89 -1.66 15.61
N ARG A 39 5.84 -1.87 16.93
CA ARG A 39 5.68 -3.19 17.58
C ARG A 39 4.42 -3.22 18.43
N CYS A 40 3.30 -2.82 17.83
CA CYS A 40 2.01 -2.73 18.53
C CYS A 40 1.60 -4.12 19.07
N ARG A 41 1.17 -4.17 20.33
CA ARG A 41 0.81 -5.43 21.03
C ARG A 41 -0.37 -6.18 20.38
N TRP A 42 -1.17 -5.48 19.58
CA TRP A 42 -2.44 -5.94 19.01
C TRP A 42 -2.49 -5.82 17.48
N CYS A 43 -1.42 -5.36 16.82
CA CYS A 43 -1.38 -5.38 15.36
C CYS A 43 -1.32 -6.84 14.90
N CYS A 44 -2.30 -7.24 14.09
CA CYS A 44 -2.33 -8.53 13.41
C CYS A 44 -1.39 -8.55 12.20
#